data_AF-A0A916FWK6-F1
#
_entry.id   AF-A0A916FWK6-F1
#
_cell.length_a   1.000
_cell.length_b   1.000
_cell.length_c   1.000
_cell.angle_alpha   90.00
_cell.angle_beta   90.00
_cell.angle_gamma   90.00
#
_symmetry.space_group_name_H-M   'P 1'
#
loop_
_entity.id
_entity.type
_entity.pdbx_description
1 polymer ?
#
loop_
_entity_poly.entity_id
_entity_poly.type
_entity_poly.pdbx_seq_one_letter_code
_entity_poly.pdbx_strand_id
1 'polypeptide(L)'
;MTRDEILALCNKASDVGSVKHADFIDYVVVVESRRKINGEWQNVENAYLAVDGKLAMANADHRKQSKRLDFTEPKVLIDNADHLTLQVTVTSEIYGTRHGIATSRKKDGTPAERSFNWEVAETSAIGRALAAMGYGLLPGAGLASAEDMLRTQATNSHPDNNGNGKGNGAHFCSMHQATLEPHGKSFAHRLKSGAWCYGTNNPTTLPVAKHSPAKQTATNDAISPSP
;
A
#
# COMPACT_ATOMS: atom_id res chain seq x y z
N MET A 1 -2.12 15.34 -19.07
CA MET A 1 -1.24 16.34 -18.43
C MET A 1 -0.24 16.82 -19.47
N THR A 2 -0.07 18.13 -19.61
CA THR A 2 0.85 18.77 -20.56
C THR A 2 2.27 18.87 -20.00
N ARG A 3 3.25 19.15 -20.87
CA ARG A 3 4.65 19.37 -20.43
C ARG A 3 4.77 20.52 -19.44
N ASP A 4 4.04 21.61 -19.64
CA ASP A 4 4.09 22.79 -18.75
C ASP A 4 3.49 22.47 -17.38
N GLU A 5 2.45 21.66 -17.32
CA GLU A 5 1.88 21.16 -16.06
C GLU A 5 2.88 20.26 -15.32
N ILE A 6 3.58 19.38 -16.03
CA ILE A 6 4.65 18.55 -15.46
C ILE A 6 5.79 19.43 -14.94
N LEU A 7 6.22 20.44 -15.71
CA LEU A 7 7.27 21.37 -15.29
C LEU A 7 6.85 22.14 -14.02
N ALA A 8 5.59 22.57 -13.95
CA ALA A 8 5.05 23.22 -12.77
C ALA A 8 5.03 22.29 -11.55
N LEU A 9 4.76 20.99 -11.72
CA LEU A 9 4.88 19.99 -10.65
C LEU A 9 6.33 19.81 -10.22
N CYS A 10 7.27 19.68 -11.16
CA CYS A 10 8.69 19.57 -10.87
C CYS A 10 9.23 20.79 -10.12
N ASN A 11 8.79 22.00 -10.46
CA ASN A 11 9.18 23.23 -9.77
C ASN A 11 8.57 23.38 -8.37
N LYS A 12 7.48 22.66 -8.07
CA LYS A 12 6.87 22.59 -6.74
C LYS A 12 7.51 21.52 -5.86
N ALA A 13 8.17 20.53 -6.45
CA ALA A 13 8.92 19.54 -5.71
C ALA A 13 10.09 20.21 -4.99
N SER A 14 10.43 19.73 -3.79
CA SER A 14 11.60 20.22 -3.07
C SER A 14 12.88 19.81 -3.80
N ASP A 15 13.85 20.73 -3.87
CA ASP A 15 15.20 20.42 -4.34
C ASP A 15 15.79 19.24 -3.54
N VAL A 16 16.55 18.38 -4.21
CA VAL A 16 17.25 17.25 -3.58
C VAL A 16 18.74 17.49 -3.68
N GLY A 17 19.32 17.96 -2.58
CA GLY A 17 20.75 18.27 -2.53
C GLY A 17 21.09 19.40 -3.50
N SER A 18 21.82 19.07 -4.55
CA SER A 18 22.36 19.99 -5.55
C SER A 18 21.65 19.95 -6.92
N VAL A 19 20.50 19.27 -6.99
CA VAL A 19 19.72 19.08 -8.24
C VAL A 19 18.24 19.39 -8.04
N LYS A 20 17.57 19.71 -9.15
CA LYS A 20 16.12 20.00 -9.19
C LYS A 20 15.40 18.94 -10.02
N HIS A 21 14.16 18.59 -9.66
CA HIS A 21 13.35 17.67 -10.48
C HIS A 21 13.11 18.19 -11.90
N ALA A 22 13.06 19.51 -12.07
CA ALA A 22 12.88 20.14 -13.38
C ALA A 22 14.02 19.82 -14.35
N ASP A 23 15.24 19.56 -13.85
CA ASP A 23 16.39 19.15 -14.67
C ASP A 23 16.20 17.76 -15.30
N PHE A 24 15.23 16.98 -14.79
CA PHE A 24 14.94 15.59 -15.19
C PHE A 24 13.52 15.42 -15.74
N ILE A 25 12.89 16.49 -16.20
CA ILE A 25 11.51 16.48 -16.70
C ILE A 25 11.26 15.45 -17.81
N ASP A 26 12.26 15.18 -18.64
CA ASP A 26 12.13 14.24 -19.77
C ASP A 26 12.02 12.77 -19.32
N TYR A 27 12.30 12.47 -18.05
CA TYR A 27 12.08 11.16 -17.44
C TYR A 27 10.74 11.05 -16.72
N VAL A 28 9.92 12.09 -16.75
CA VAL A 28 8.60 12.07 -16.10
C VAL A 28 7.58 11.43 -17.04
N VAL A 29 6.90 10.41 -16.53
CA VAL A 29 5.86 9.67 -17.22
C VAL A 29 4.52 9.98 -16.57
N VAL A 30 3.48 10.16 -17.38
CA VAL A 30 2.11 10.35 -16.89
C VAL A 30 1.44 8.99 -16.81
N VAL A 31 0.97 8.64 -15.63
CA VAL A 31 0.20 7.42 -15.38
C VAL A 31 -1.25 7.81 -15.14
N GLU A 32 -2.12 7.36 -16.03
CA GLU A 32 -3.57 7.51 -15.86
C GLU A 32 -4.11 6.41 -14.95
N SER A 33 -5.03 6.78 -14.05
CA SER A 33 -5.71 5.83 -13.19
C SER A 33 -7.16 6.19 -12.97
N ARG A 34 -8.04 5.18 -12.96
CA ARG A 34 -9.45 5.39 -12.62
C ARG A 34 -9.64 5.22 -11.11
N ARG A 35 -10.16 6.24 -10.44
CA ARG A 35 -10.42 6.24 -8.99
C ARG A 35 -11.84 6.66 -8.70
N LYS A 36 -12.44 6.07 -7.66
CA LYS A 36 -13.75 6.48 -7.18
C LYS A 36 -13.58 7.67 -6.23
N ILE A 37 -13.98 8.85 -6.68
CA ILE A 37 -13.92 10.11 -5.93
C ILE A 37 -15.36 10.56 -5.72
N ASN A 38 -15.77 10.73 -4.46
CA ASN A 38 -17.14 11.14 -4.09
C ASN A 38 -18.24 10.26 -4.70
N GLY A 39 -17.99 8.95 -4.83
CA GLY A 39 -18.96 8.01 -5.40
C GLY A 39 -18.90 7.85 -6.91
N GLU A 40 -18.19 8.73 -7.62
CA GLU A 40 -18.07 8.72 -9.08
C GLU A 40 -16.70 8.24 -9.53
N TRP A 41 -16.67 7.50 -10.64
CA TRP A 41 -15.41 7.07 -11.24
C TRP A 41 -14.82 8.19 -12.08
N GLN A 42 -13.67 8.70 -11.65
CA GLN A 42 -12.95 9.76 -12.34
C GLN A 42 -11.59 9.24 -12.83
N ASN A 43 -11.15 9.74 -13.98
CA ASN A 43 -9.79 9.53 -14.46
C ASN A 43 -8.86 10.54 -13.77
N VAL A 44 -7.82 10.03 -13.13
CA VAL A 44 -6.82 10.80 -12.40
C VAL A 44 -5.48 10.53 -13.04
N GLU A 45 -4.87 11.58 -13.56
CA GLU A 45 -3.50 11.55 -14.06
C GLU A 45 -2.52 11.82 -12.91
N ASN A 46 -1.45 11.04 -12.84
CA ASN A 46 -0.37 11.27 -11.89
C ASN A 46 0.95 11.30 -12.64
N ALA A 47 1.76 12.33 -12.39
CA ALA A 47 3.12 12.40 -12.88
C ALA A 47 4.04 11.54 -11.99
N TYR A 48 4.90 10.76 -12.61
CA TYR A 48 5.85 9.88 -11.95
C TYR A 48 7.23 10.00 -12.59
N LEU A 49 8.27 10.27 -11.82
CA LEU A 49 9.65 10.19 -12.33
C LEU A 49 10.04 8.71 -12.44
N ALA A 50 10.35 8.27 -13.66
CA ALA A 50 10.79 6.90 -13.92
C ALA A 50 12.08 6.53 -13.16
N VAL A 51 12.32 5.23 -12.99
CA VAL A 51 13.45 4.73 -12.17
C VAL A 51 14.79 5.16 -12.76
N ASP A 52 14.93 5.17 -14.08
CA ASP A 52 16.08 5.70 -14.80
C ASP A 52 16.27 7.21 -14.55
N GLY A 53 15.19 7.98 -14.50
CA GLY A 53 15.21 9.39 -14.09
C GLY A 53 15.66 9.59 -12.65
N LYS A 54 15.19 8.74 -11.72
CA LYS A 54 15.64 8.74 -10.32
C LYS A 54 17.13 8.42 -10.22
N LEU A 55 17.62 7.45 -10.98
CA LEU A 55 19.03 7.10 -11.06
C LEU A 55 19.87 8.25 -11.63
N ALA A 56 19.41 8.87 -12.73
CA ALA A 56 20.07 10.02 -13.33
C ALA A 56 20.18 11.18 -12.35
N MET A 57 19.09 11.47 -11.63
CA MET A 57 19.02 12.50 -10.60
C MET A 57 19.97 12.23 -9.44
N ALA A 58 19.95 11.01 -8.89
CA ALA A 58 20.83 10.60 -7.81
C ALA A 58 22.31 10.66 -8.19
N ASN A 59 22.66 10.16 -9.39
CA ASN A 59 24.03 10.21 -9.91
C ASN A 59 24.51 11.64 -10.16
N ALA A 60 23.65 12.51 -10.69
CA ALA A 60 24.00 13.90 -10.93
C ALA A 60 24.28 14.65 -9.62
N ASP A 61 23.44 14.44 -8.61
CA ASP A 61 23.61 15.04 -7.29
C ASP A 61 24.91 14.61 -6.60
N HIS A 62 25.17 13.30 -6.58
CA HIS A 62 26.40 12.75 -6.02
C HIS A 62 27.64 13.23 -6.77
N ARG A 63 27.59 13.28 -8.11
CA ARG A 63 28.70 13.78 -8.94
C ARG A 63 29.01 15.25 -8.65
N LYS A 64 27.99 16.12 -8.57
CA LYS A 64 28.16 17.54 -8.26
C LYS A 64 28.82 17.76 -6.90
N GLN A 65 28.59 16.85 -5.96
CA GLN A 65 29.13 16.94 -4.60
C GLN A 65 30.41 16.09 -4.39
N SER A 66 30.90 15.42 -5.44
CA SER A 66 32.04 14.48 -5.36
C SER A 66 31.85 13.43 -4.27
N LYS A 67 30.63 12.88 -4.18
CA LYS A 67 30.21 11.86 -3.20
C LYS A 67 29.89 10.54 -3.88
N ARG A 68 30.01 9.45 -3.13
CA ARG A 68 29.74 8.10 -3.63
C ARG A 68 28.28 7.69 -3.39
N LEU A 69 27.74 6.97 -4.37
CA LEU A 69 26.45 6.28 -4.32
C LEU A 69 26.68 4.82 -4.69
N ASP A 70 26.38 3.91 -3.76
CA ASP A 70 26.59 2.48 -3.93
C ASP A 70 25.25 1.73 -3.91
N PHE A 71 25.13 0.74 -4.79
CA PHE A 71 24.00 -0.19 -4.83
C PHE A 71 24.51 -1.56 -4.43
N THR A 72 23.87 -2.19 -3.46
CA THR A 72 24.21 -3.58 -3.10
C THR A 72 23.47 -4.55 -3.99
N GLU A 73 24.01 -5.77 -4.09
CA GLU A 73 23.27 -6.88 -4.69
C GLU A 73 21.89 -7.04 -4.03
N PRO A 74 20.83 -7.34 -4.81
CA PRO A 74 19.50 -7.57 -4.26
C PRO A 74 19.48 -8.78 -3.34
N LYS A 75 18.87 -8.62 -2.16
CA LYS A 75 18.58 -9.71 -1.23
C LYS A 75 17.20 -10.31 -1.55
N VAL A 76 17.17 -11.61 -1.83
CA VAL A 76 15.91 -12.36 -1.97
C VAL A 76 15.26 -12.50 -0.60
N LEU A 77 14.01 -12.03 -0.47
CA LEU A 77 13.20 -12.21 0.73
C LEU A 77 12.17 -13.33 0.54
N ILE A 78 11.56 -13.40 -0.64
CA ILE A 78 10.60 -14.43 -1.03
C ILE A 78 10.91 -14.83 -2.46
N ASP A 79 11.02 -16.12 -2.72
CA ASP A 79 11.05 -16.67 -4.07
C ASP A 79 10.24 -17.97 -4.09
N ASN A 80 9.03 -17.89 -4.64
CA ASN A 80 8.15 -19.04 -4.81
C ASN A 80 7.47 -19.01 -6.19
N ALA A 81 6.52 -19.92 -6.41
CA ALA A 81 5.83 -20.04 -7.70
C ALA A 81 4.98 -18.82 -8.06
N ASP A 82 4.47 -18.08 -7.07
CA ASP A 82 3.53 -16.97 -7.27
C ASP A 82 4.21 -15.60 -7.16
N HIS A 83 5.25 -15.50 -6.34
CA HIS A 83 5.86 -14.23 -5.95
C HIS A 83 7.39 -14.30 -5.92
N LEU A 84 8.00 -13.18 -6.34
CA LEU A 84 9.40 -12.85 -6.08
C LEU A 84 9.44 -11.51 -5.34
N THR A 85 9.99 -11.48 -4.13
CA THR A 85 10.20 -10.27 -3.35
C THR A 85 11.70 -10.04 -3.14
N LEU A 86 12.18 -8.88 -3.59
CA LEU A 86 13.56 -8.45 -3.45
C LEU A 86 13.66 -7.24 -2.53
N GLN A 87 14.75 -7.18 -1.78
CA GLN A 87 15.21 -5.99 -1.07
C GLN A 87 16.52 -5.49 -1.70
N VAL A 88 16.56 -4.22 -2.08
CA VAL A 88 17.77 -3.55 -2.55
C VAL A 88 18.20 -2.52 -1.52
N THR A 89 19.51 -2.46 -1.24
CA THR A 89 20.10 -1.43 -0.37
C THR A 89 20.86 -0.43 -1.21
N VAL A 90 20.60 0.85 -0.96
CA VAL A 90 21.33 1.96 -1.57
C VAL A 90 22.02 2.72 -0.44
N THR A 91 23.33 2.93 -0.60
CA THR A 91 24.15 3.69 0.36
C THR A 91 24.64 4.97 -0.30
N SER A 92 24.19 6.09 0.23
CA SER A 92 24.60 7.43 -0.16
C SER A 92 25.52 8.00 0.92
N GLU A 93 26.65 8.58 0.53
CA GLU A 93 27.47 9.36 1.47
C GLU A 93 26.80 10.66 1.94
N ILE A 94 25.77 11.11 1.23
CA ILE A 94 25.02 12.34 1.53
C ILE A 94 23.85 12.05 2.48
N TYR A 95 23.09 10.98 2.20
CA TYR A 95 21.80 10.69 2.86
C TYR A 95 21.81 9.42 3.72
N GLY A 96 22.96 8.76 3.82
CA GLY A 96 23.12 7.47 4.49
C GLY A 96 22.51 6.31 3.71
N THR A 97 22.13 5.26 4.42
CA THR A 97 21.62 4.02 3.82
C THR A 97 20.10 3.98 3.82
N ARG A 98 19.51 3.56 2.70
CA ARG A 98 18.08 3.25 2.58
C ARG A 98 17.87 1.90 1.91
N HIS A 99 16.71 1.32 2.16
CA HIS A 99 16.28 0.08 1.52
C HIS A 99 15.01 0.31 0.74
N GLY A 100 14.87 -0.41 -0.37
CA GLY A 100 13.62 -0.55 -1.09
C GLY A 100 13.26 -2.02 -1.17
N ILE A 101 11.98 -2.31 -1.00
CA ILE A 101 11.44 -3.67 -1.08
C ILE A 101 10.34 -3.66 -2.13
N ALA A 102 10.38 -4.60 -3.06
CA ALA A 102 9.34 -4.74 -4.06
C ALA A 102 9.07 -6.21 -4.38
N THR A 103 7.83 -6.47 -4.79
CA THR A 103 7.33 -7.80 -5.12
C THR A 103 6.84 -7.82 -6.57
N SER A 104 7.38 -8.74 -7.36
CA SER A 104 6.86 -9.13 -8.66
C SER A 104 5.99 -10.38 -8.54
N ARG A 105 4.84 -10.38 -9.22
CA ARG A 105 3.89 -11.51 -9.25
C ARG A 105 4.13 -12.36 -10.49
N LYS A 106 4.61 -13.59 -10.31
CA LYS A 106 4.95 -14.52 -11.39
C LYS A 106 3.71 -15.12 -12.08
N LYS A 107 2.61 -15.28 -11.34
CA LYS A 107 1.38 -15.91 -11.83
C LYS A 107 0.30 -14.90 -12.22
N ASP A 108 -0.09 -14.04 -11.28
CA ASP A 108 -1.19 -13.07 -11.46
C ASP A 108 -0.69 -11.62 -11.67
N GLY A 109 0.56 -11.47 -12.12
CA GLY A 109 1.19 -10.18 -12.41
C GLY A 109 0.85 -9.61 -13.77
N THR A 110 1.34 -8.41 -14.05
CA THR A 110 1.35 -7.83 -15.40
C THR A 110 2.18 -8.72 -16.37
N PRO A 111 2.04 -8.57 -17.70
CA PRO A 111 2.89 -9.31 -18.64
C PRO A 111 4.39 -9.15 -18.36
N ALA A 112 4.83 -7.95 -17.95
CA ALA A 112 6.20 -7.70 -17.56
C ALA A 112 6.59 -8.46 -16.28
N GLU A 113 5.74 -8.45 -15.24
CA GLU A 113 5.99 -9.21 -14.00
C GLU A 113 6.13 -10.70 -14.25
N ARG A 114 5.34 -11.28 -15.17
CA ARG A 114 5.40 -12.74 -15.45
C ARG A 114 6.64 -13.14 -16.24
N SER A 115 7.02 -12.33 -17.24
CA SER A 115 8.15 -12.63 -18.13
C SER A 115 9.51 -12.23 -17.57
N PHE A 116 9.56 -11.13 -16.80
CA PHE A 116 10.78 -10.48 -16.31
C PHE A 116 10.64 -10.18 -14.81
N ASN A 117 10.31 -11.21 -14.03
CA ASN A 117 9.96 -11.03 -12.62
C ASN A 117 11.10 -10.41 -11.81
N TRP A 118 12.35 -10.79 -12.11
CA TRP A 118 13.53 -10.32 -11.40
C TRP A 118 13.78 -8.85 -11.68
N GLU A 119 13.80 -8.46 -12.96
CA GLU A 119 14.03 -7.10 -13.42
C GLU A 119 12.96 -6.15 -12.86
N VAL A 120 11.68 -6.57 -12.86
CA VAL A 120 10.59 -5.76 -12.31
C VAL A 120 10.74 -5.58 -10.79
N ALA A 121 11.05 -6.65 -10.05
CA ALA A 121 11.23 -6.56 -8.60
C ALA A 121 12.44 -5.71 -8.23
N GLU A 122 13.56 -5.89 -8.94
CA GLU A 122 14.81 -5.17 -8.68
C GLU A 122 14.68 -3.68 -8.99
N THR A 123 14.21 -3.31 -10.18
CA THR A 123 14.04 -1.91 -10.58
C THR A 123 13.03 -1.19 -9.70
N SER A 124 11.95 -1.86 -9.29
CA SER A 124 10.98 -1.32 -8.33
C SER A 124 11.60 -1.11 -6.95
N ALA A 125 12.42 -2.05 -6.46
CA ALA A 125 13.12 -1.92 -5.18
C ALA A 125 14.13 -0.77 -5.22
N ILE A 126 14.93 -0.64 -6.29
CA ILE A 126 15.82 0.51 -6.52
C ILE A 126 15.03 1.82 -6.49
N GLY A 127 13.95 1.89 -7.25
CA GLY A 127 13.11 3.08 -7.34
C GLY A 127 12.53 3.53 -5.99
N ARG A 128 12.20 2.59 -5.10
CA ARG A 128 11.74 2.89 -3.73
C ARG A 128 12.88 3.33 -2.82
N ALA A 129 14.04 2.68 -2.90
CA ALA A 129 15.21 3.07 -2.10
C ALA A 129 15.64 4.51 -2.42
N LEU A 130 15.69 4.87 -3.70
CA LEU A 130 16.01 6.22 -4.17
C LEU A 130 14.94 7.24 -3.78
N ALA A 131 13.65 6.89 -3.90
CA ALA A 131 12.56 7.76 -3.48
C ALA A 131 12.59 8.02 -1.97
N ALA A 132 13.00 7.05 -1.15
CA ALA A 132 13.21 7.23 0.29
C ALA A 132 14.39 8.18 0.63
N MET A 133 15.25 8.49 -0.33
CA MET A 133 16.28 9.55 -0.24
C MET A 133 15.81 10.89 -0.82
N GLY A 134 14.58 10.96 -1.37
CA GLY A 134 13.99 12.17 -1.96
C GLY A 134 14.01 12.21 -3.49
N TYR A 135 14.79 11.33 -4.15
CA TYR A 135 14.92 11.36 -5.60
C TYR A 135 13.63 10.93 -6.31
N GLY A 136 13.12 11.82 -7.17
CA GLY A 136 11.92 11.59 -7.98
C GLY A 136 10.59 11.64 -7.22
N LEU A 137 10.56 12.21 -6.01
CA LEU A 137 9.31 12.53 -5.34
C LEU A 137 8.68 13.80 -5.93
N LEU A 138 7.56 13.64 -6.65
CA LEU A 138 6.76 14.75 -7.16
C LEU A 138 5.53 14.98 -6.26
N PRO A 139 5.00 16.21 -6.15
CA PRO A 139 3.78 16.48 -5.41
C PRO A 139 2.62 15.59 -5.90
N GLY A 140 1.97 14.90 -4.97
CA GLY A 140 0.87 13.97 -5.27
C GLY A 140 1.31 12.57 -5.74
N ALA A 141 2.60 12.38 -6.08
CA ALA A 141 3.17 11.07 -6.36
C ALA A 141 3.53 10.36 -5.04
N GLY A 142 3.00 9.16 -4.83
CA GLY A 142 3.38 8.32 -3.69
C GLY A 142 4.73 7.63 -3.90
N LEU A 143 5.20 6.89 -2.88
CA LEU A 143 6.33 5.95 -2.99
C LEU A 143 6.00 4.69 -3.81
N ALA A 144 4.82 4.67 -4.44
CA ALA A 144 4.35 3.57 -5.27
C ALA A 144 5.08 3.59 -6.62
N SER A 145 5.41 2.41 -7.14
CA SER A 145 5.88 2.27 -8.53
C SER A 145 4.73 2.56 -9.49
N ALA A 146 5.04 2.87 -10.76
CA ALA A 146 4.01 3.03 -11.79
C ALA A 146 3.14 1.76 -11.90
N GLU A 147 3.75 0.59 -11.74
CA GLU A 147 3.12 -0.72 -11.77
C GLU A 147 2.14 -0.91 -10.60
N ASP A 148 2.47 -0.43 -9.40
CA ASP A 148 1.55 -0.44 -8.26
C ASP A 148 0.33 0.46 -8.49
N MET A 149 0.55 1.60 -9.14
CA MET A 149 -0.52 2.55 -9.47
C MET A 149 -1.46 1.97 -10.53
N LEU A 150 -0.93 1.24 -11.51
CA LEU A 150 -1.73 0.47 -12.48
C LEU A 150 -2.46 -0.70 -11.81
N ARG A 151 -1.85 -1.38 -10.84
CA ARG A 151 -2.45 -2.52 -10.12
C ARG A 151 -3.69 -2.15 -9.33
N THR A 152 -3.70 -0.97 -8.70
CA THR A 152 -4.87 -0.47 -7.96
C THR A 152 -6.12 -0.36 -8.85
N GLN A 153 -5.95 -0.30 -10.17
CA GLN A 153 -7.03 -0.27 -11.14
C GLN A 153 -7.59 -1.67 -11.41
N ALA A 154 -6.75 -2.69 -11.52
CA ALA A 154 -7.17 -4.05 -11.86
C ALA A 154 -8.02 -4.70 -10.76
N THR A 155 -7.70 -4.45 -9.48
CA THR A 155 -8.49 -4.95 -8.34
C THR A 155 -9.84 -4.27 -8.19
N ASN A 156 -10.00 -3.06 -8.74
CA ASN A 156 -11.21 -2.26 -8.70
C ASN A 156 -12.08 -2.38 -9.96
N SER A 157 -11.57 -3.08 -10.98
CA SER A 157 -12.24 -3.28 -12.27
C SER A 157 -12.89 -4.65 -12.38
N HIS A 158 -13.02 -5.40 -11.28
CA HIS A 158 -13.92 -6.55 -11.27
C HIS A 158 -15.33 -5.97 -11.46
N PRO A 159 -16.04 -6.25 -12.56
CA PRO A 159 -17.45 -5.93 -12.62
C PRO A 159 -18.10 -6.80 -11.54
N ASP A 160 -18.52 -6.18 -10.44
CA ASP A 160 -19.57 -6.74 -9.63
C ASP A 160 -20.71 -7.04 -10.59
N ASN A 161 -20.88 -8.33 -10.82
CA ASN A 161 -21.82 -8.89 -11.74
C ASN A 161 -23.19 -8.27 -11.45
N ASN A 162 -23.79 -7.75 -12.52
CA ASN A 162 -25.12 -7.18 -12.55
C ASN A 162 -26.13 -8.15 -11.89
N GLY A 163 -26.41 -7.93 -10.61
CA GLY A 163 -27.38 -8.65 -9.83
C GLY A 163 -28.55 -7.75 -9.51
N ASN A 164 -29.29 -7.33 -10.52
CA ASN A 164 -30.69 -6.94 -10.36
C ASN A 164 -31.49 -8.19 -9.93
N GLY A 165 -31.36 -8.54 -8.66
CA GLY A 165 -32.04 -9.67 -8.04
C GLY A 165 -32.54 -9.20 -6.68
N LYS A 166 -33.84 -8.95 -6.59
CA LYS A 166 -34.58 -9.09 -5.33
C LYS A 166 -34.43 -10.54 -4.87
N GLY A 167 -33.35 -10.85 -4.17
CA GLY A 167 -33.03 -12.18 -3.68
C GLY A 167 -32.48 -12.05 -2.28
N ASN A 168 -33.08 -12.80 -1.35
CA ASN A 168 -32.66 -12.93 0.03
C ASN A 168 -31.15 -13.24 0.10
N GLY A 169 -30.32 -12.21 0.27
CA GLY A 169 -28.88 -12.36 0.38
C GLY A 169 -28.57 -13.13 1.66
N ALA A 170 -28.12 -14.37 1.51
CA ALA A 170 -27.52 -15.13 2.59
C ALA A 170 -26.30 -14.36 3.10
N HIS A 171 -26.40 -13.77 4.29
CA HIS A 171 -25.27 -13.11 4.93
C HIS A 171 -24.26 -14.19 5.35
N PHE A 172 -22.96 -14.02 5.12
CA PHE A 172 -21.96 -15.06 5.38
C PHE A 172 -20.99 -14.64 6.48
N CYS A 173 -20.75 -15.52 7.45
CA CYS A 173 -19.73 -15.34 8.48
C CYS A 173 -18.39 -15.88 7.96
N SER A 174 -17.48 -14.99 7.57
CA SER A 174 -16.13 -15.37 7.11
C SER A 174 -15.31 -16.07 8.19
N MET A 175 -15.52 -15.73 9.46
CA MET A 175 -14.78 -16.30 10.59
C MET A 175 -15.10 -17.79 10.82
N HIS A 176 -16.34 -18.20 10.59
CA HIS A 176 -16.79 -19.58 10.83
C HIS A 176 -17.21 -20.32 9.56
N GLN A 177 -17.00 -19.69 8.40
CA GLN A 177 -17.39 -20.17 7.08
C GLN A 177 -18.84 -20.69 7.03
N ALA A 178 -19.75 -19.94 7.65
CA ALA A 178 -21.12 -20.36 7.86
C ALA A 178 -22.10 -19.31 7.34
N THR A 179 -23.18 -19.79 6.73
CA THR A 179 -24.31 -18.94 6.33
C THR A 179 -25.06 -18.47 7.56
N LEU A 180 -25.29 -17.18 7.65
CA LEU A 180 -26.10 -16.53 8.67
C LEU A 180 -27.56 -16.55 8.24
N GLU A 181 -28.42 -16.88 9.19
CA GLU A 181 -29.86 -16.86 9.04
C GLU A 181 -30.45 -15.59 9.70
N PRO A 182 -31.58 -15.08 9.23
CA PRO A 182 -32.26 -13.95 9.87
C PRO A 182 -32.62 -14.28 11.33
N HIS A 183 -32.21 -13.43 12.26
CA HIS A 183 -32.49 -13.57 13.68
C HIS A 183 -32.90 -12.21 14.27
N GLY A 184 -34.19 -11.90 14.18
CA GLY A 184 -34.76 -10.61 14.59
C GLY A 184 -34.32 -9.48 13.65
N LYS A 185 -33.66 -8.44 14.19
CA LYS A 185 -33.11 -7.31 13.42
C LYS A 185 -31.67 -7.56 12.91
N SER A 186 -31.12 -8.75 13.14
CA SER A 186 -29.73 -9.11 12.84
C SER A 186 -29.66 -10.42 12.08
N PHE A 187 -28.47 -10.84 11.65
CA PHE A 187 -28.21 -12.16 11.07
C PHE A 187 -27.35 -12.97 12.04
N ALA A 188 -27.60 -14.28 12.20
CA ALA A 188 -26.86 -15.12 13.14
C ALA A 188 -26.69 -16.56 12.64
N HIS A 189 -25.69 -17.27 13.15
CA HIS A 189 -25.58 -18.71 13.01
C HIS A 189 -25.17 -19.36 14.33
N ARG A 190 -25.44 -20.66 14.46
CA ARG A 190 -25.08 -21.42 15.64
C ARG A 190 -23.69 -22.06 15.47
N LEU A 191 -22.86 -21.92 16.49
CA LEU A 191 -21.55 -22.56 16.58
C LEU A 191 -21.70 -24.02 17.03
N LYS A 192 -20.68 -24.84 16.77
CA LYS A 192 -20.62 -26.24 17.26
C LYS A 192 -20.70 -26.33 18.79
N SER A 193 -20.31 -25.28 19.51
CA SER A 193 -20.44 -25.16 20.97
C SER A 193 -21.86 -24.90 21.45
N GLY A 194 -22.81 -24.68 20.54
CA GLY A 194 -24.20 -24.33 20.85
C GLY A 194 -24.44 -22.82 21.04
N ALA A 195 -23.39 -22.00 21.10
CA ALA A 195 -23.46 -20.55 21.19
C ALA A 195 -23.85 -19.90 19.83
N TRP A 196 -24.37 -18.67 19.87
CA TRP A 196 -24.77 -17.91 18.68
C TRP A 196 -23.70 -16.88 18.30
N CYS A 197 -23.38 -16.80 17.01
CA CYS A 197 -22.54 -15.75 16.42
C CYS A 197 -23.43 -14.82 15.59
N TYR A 198 -23.38 -13.51 15.87
CA TYR A 198 -24.22 -12.49 15.23
C TYR A 198 -23.39 -11.63 14.27
N GLY A 199 -23.89 -11.43 13.04
CA GLY A 199 -23.34 -10.48 12.08
C GLY A 199 -24.03 -9.12 12.21
N THR A 200 -23.24 -8.04 12.28
CA THR A 200 -23.75 -6.66 12.27
C THR A 200 -23.70 -6.07 10.86
N ASN A 201 -24.78 -5.42 10.42
CA ASN A 201 -24.87 -4.78 9.10
C ASN A 201 -24.12 -3.43 8.98
N ASN A 202 -23.17 -3.11 9.88
CA ASN A 202 -22.54 -1.80 9.90
C ASN A 202 -21.00 -1.89 10.08
N PRO A 203 -20.18 -1.50 9.08
CA PRO A 203 -18.72 -1.67 9.13
C PRO A 203 -17.96 -0.62 9.95
N THR A 204 -18.63 0.30 10.66
CA THR A 204 -17.95 1.46 11.32
C THR A 204 -17.99 1.49 12.84
N THR A 205 -18.37 0.41 13.52
CA THR A 205 -18.25 0.36 15.00
C THR A 205 -17.73 -1.00 15.45
N LEU A 206 -16.43 -1.05 15.81
CA LEU A 206 -15.88 -2.13 16.62
C LEU A 206 -16.60 -2.14 17.98
N PRO A 207 -17.13 -3.26 18.47
CA PRO A 207 -17.61 -3.34 19.82
C PRO A 207 -16.43 -3.33 20.79
N VAL A 208 -16.37 -2.28 21.62
CA VAL A 208 -15.54 -2.25 22.84
C VAL A 208 -15.98 -3.41 23.73
N ALA A 209 -15.06 -4.32 24.04
CA ALA A 209 -15.28 -5.39 25.00
C ALA A 209 -15.60 -4.79 26.38
N LYS A 210 -16.87 -4.85 26.79
CA LYS A 210 -17.26 -4.60 28.18
C LYS A 210 -17.03 -5.89 28.97
N HIS A 211 -15.95 -5.93 29.75
CA HIS A 211 -15.83 -6.89 30.84
C HIS A 211 -16.89 -6.56 31.91
N SER A 212 -17.84 -7.49 32.13
CA SER A 212 -18.63 -7.53 33.36
C SER A 212 -17.79 -8.17 34.46
N PRO A 213 -17.59 -7.53 35.62
CA PRO A 213 -16.98 -8.17 36.77
C PRO A 213 -17.98 -9.11 37.46
N ALA A 214 -17.47 -10.27 37.87
CA ALA A 214 -18.20 -11.26 38.65
C ALA A 214 -18.64 -10.69 40.01
N LYS A 215 -19.84 -11.10 40.45
CA LYS A 215 -20.34 -10.88 41.81
C LYS A 215 -19.37 -11.46 42.84
N GLN A 216 -18.71 -10.62 43.62
CA GLN A 216 -18.16 -10.98 44.92
C GLN A 216 -19.17 -10.62 46.00
N THR A 217 -19.66 -11.64 46.70
CA THR A 217 -20.39 -11.51 47.96
C THR A 217 -19.43 -11.11 49.08
N ALA A 218 -19.77 -10.03 49.77
CA ALA A 218 -19.05 -9.50 50.91
C ALA A 218 -19.17 -10.41 52.14
N THR A 219 -18.06 -10.55 52.88
CA THR A 219 -18.08 -10.63 54.35
C THR A 219 -17.07 -9.61 54.86
N ASN A 220 -17.58 -8.69 55.68
CA ASN A 220 -16.82 -7.68 56.40
C ASN A 220 -16.11 -8.35 57.57
N ASP A 221 -14.88 -7.94 57.87
CA ASP A 221 -14.51 -7.61 59.24
C ASP A 221 -13.46 -6.50 59.26
N ALA A 222 -13.77 -5.50 60.07
CA ALA A 222 -12.98 -4.31 60.32
C ALA A 222 -11.78 -4.62 61.22
N ILE A 223 -10.75 -3.77 61.18
CA ILE A 223 -10.16 -3.10 62.36
C ILE A 223 -9.16 -2.02 61.89
N SER A 224 -9.27 -0.88 62.58
CA SER A 224 -8.62 0.43 62.45
C SER A 224 -7.08 0.47 62.60
N PRO A 225 -6.45 1.64 62.33
CA PRO A 225 -5.00 1.76 62.17
C PRO A 225 -4.23 2.25 63.41
N SER A 226 -2.95 1.88 63.44
CA SER A 226 -1.78 2.63 63.94
C SER A 226 -1.63 2.85 65.46
N PRO A 227 -0.40 3.09 65.98
CA PRO A 227 0.86 3.50 65.30
C PRO A 227 1.86 2.38 64.99
#